data_AF-A0A7Y3WWA8-F1
#
_entry.id   AF-A0A7Y3WWA8-F1
#
_cell.length_a   1.000
_cell.length_b   1.000
_cell.length_c   1.000
_cell.angle_alpha   90.00
_cell.angle_beta   90.00
_cell.angle_gamma   90.00
#
_symmetry.space_group_name_H-M   'P 1'
#
loop_
_entity.id
_entity.type
_entity.pdbx_description
1 polymer ?
#
loop_
_entity_poly.entity_id
_entity_poly.type
_entity_poly.pdbx_seq_one_letter_code
_entity_poly.pdbx_strand_id
1 'polypeptide(L)'
;MQLDFEKLATSMMLPVKGYIDKIHAAFSDSVAKLSERITKLEAVEVKEPRDGRDADPALMLKMVETTVAGIPIPKDGKDGLGFDDLDVSFDGERTFKMRFANGDNVKEFEFKAPFMLYRGVYKSGENYEQGDTVTWDGSCWVARKANADKPGDGENWQLAVKRGRNGRTSSNDDAKSVEPVRIAFKGAKSDG
;
A
#
# COMPACT_ATOMS: atom_id res chain seq x y z
N MET A 1 44.36 -95.66 4.52
CA MET A 1 44.45 -94.46 5.37
C MET A 1 43.06 -94.24 5.95
N GLN A 2 42.86 -94.62 7.22
CA GLN A 2 41.54 -94.74 7.85
C GLN A 2 41.27 -93.42 8.58
N LEU A 3 40.20 -92.71 8.21
CA LEU A 3 39.84 -91.43 8.80
C LEU A 3 39.39 -91.68 10.25
N ASP A 4 40.05 -91.03 11.21
CA ASP A 4 39.73 -91.15 12.64
C ASP A 4 38.51 -90.27 12.96
N PHE A 5 37.34 -90.91 12.98
CA PHE A 5 36.07 -90.27 13.22
C PHE A 5 35.95 -89.66 14.63
N GLU A 6 36.67 -90.17 15.64
CA GLU A 6 36.67 -89.62 17.01
C GLU A 6 37.36 -88.25 17.06
N LYS A 7 38.52 -88.13 16.38
CA LYS A 7 39.22 -86.84 16.25
C LYS A 7 38.42 -85.84 15.43
N LEU A 8 37.77 -86.29 14.36
CA LEU A 8 36.90 -85.43 13.55
C LEU A 8 35.70 -84.95 14.37
N ALA A 9 35.02 -85.84 15.09
CA ALA A 9 33.88 -85.52 15.95
C ALA A 9 34.26 -84.54 17.06
N THR A 10 35.40 -84.74 17.72
CA THR A 10 35.89 -83.84 18.79
C THR A 10 36.26 -82.47 18.24
N SER A 11 36.94 -82.42 17.10
CA SER A 11 37.28 -81.17 16.39
C SER A 11 36.03 -80.38 15.99
N MET A 12 34.96 -81.07 15.58
CA MET A 12 33.69 -80.45 15.21
C MET A 12 32.82 -80.04 16.42
N MET A 13 32.85 -80.78 17.53
CA MET A 13 32.03 -80.50 18.71
C MET A 13 32.59 -79.41 19.62
N LEU A 14 33.91 -79.27 19.75
CA LEU A 14 34.53 -78.27 20.64
C LEU A 14 34.11 -76.82 20.32
N PRO A 15 34.11 -76.36 19.05
CA PRO A 15 33.64 -75.03 18.69
C PRO A 15 32.14 -74.84 18.96
N VAL A 16 31.32 -75.88 18.70
CA VAL A 16 29.87 -75.86 18.91
C VAL A 16 29.55 -75.72 20.40
N LYS A 17 30.21 -76.50 21.27
CA LYS A 17 30.04 -76.41 22.72
C LYS A 17 30.45 -75.03 23.24
N GLY A 18 31.60 -74.52 22.81
CA GLY A 18 32.04 -73.17 23.20
C GLY A 18 31.10 -72.07 22.73
N TYR A 19 30.44 -72.24 21.58
CA TYR A 19 29.41 -71.32 21.09
C TYR A 19 28.12 -71.39 21.93
N ILE A 20 27.66 -72.61 22.25
CA ILE A 20 26.49 -72.84 23.11
C ILE A 20 26.70 -72.26 24.51
N ASP A 21 27.87 -72.47 25.12
CA ASP A 21 28.19 -71.96 26.45
C ASP A 21 28.18 -70.42 26.48
N LYS A 22 28.70 -69.77 25.43
CA LYS A 22 28.65 -68.30 25.30
C LYS A 22 27.22 -67.78 25.15
N ILE A 23 26.38 -68.45 24.36
CA ILE A 23 24.97 -68.08 24.21
C ILE A 23 24.23 -68.26 25.54
N HIS A 24 24.43 -69.37 26.24
CA HIS A 24 23.80 -69.61 27.53
C HIS A 24 24.23 -68.58 28.57
N ALA A 25 25.51 -68.22 28.62
CA ALA A 25 25.99 -67.17 29.52
C ALA A 25 25.36 -65.81 29.21
N ALA A 26 25.32 -65.40 27.94
CA ALA A 26 24.73 -64.14 27.52
C ALA A 26 23.21 -64.08 27.77
N PHE A 27 22.51 -65.19 27.53
CA PHE A 27 21.08 -65.31 27.80
C PHE A 27 20.80 -65.27 29.30
N SER A 28 21.55 -66.02 30.10
CA SER A 28 21.42 -66.03 31.56
C SER A 28 21.63 -64.63 32.17
N ASP A 29 22.65 -63.90 31.71
CA ASP A 29 22.92 -62.53 32.14
C ASP A 29 21.79 -61.57 31.74
N SER A 30 21.21 -61.75 30.55
CA SER A 30 20.06 -60.97 30.10
C SER A 30 18.80 -61.25 30.92
N VAL A 31 18.54 -62.52 31.24
CA VAL A 31 17.41 -62.94 32.09
C VAL A 31 17.56 -62.39 33.51
N ALA A 32 18.76 -62.41 34.08
CA ALA A 32 19.04 -61.83 35.39
C ALA A 32 18.81 -60.31 35.43
N LYS A 33 19.22 -59.58 34.39
CA LYS A 33 18.96 -58.13 34.28
C LYS A 33 17.48 -57.82 34.11
N LEU A 34 16.75 -58.65 33.36
CA LEU A 34 15.31 -58.50 33.17
C LEU A 34 14.54 -58.76 34.47
N SER A 35 14.89 -59.79 35.23
CA SER A 35 14.24 -60.07 36.51
C SER A 35 14.45 -58.95 37.52
N GLU A 36 15.66 -58.38 37.60
CA GLU A 36 15.94 -57.23 38.47
C GLU A 36 15.12 -55.98 38.07
N ARG A 37 14.96 -55.73 36.76
CA ARG A 37 14.11 -54.63 36.25
C ARG A 37 12.64 -54.83 36.60
N ILE A 38 12.14 -56.06 36.50
CA ILE A 38 10.75 -56.39 36.85
C ILE A 38 10.54 -56.14 38.35
N THR A 39 11.41 -56.63 39.22
CA THR A 39 11.29 -56.38 40.67
C THR A 39 11.36 -54.89 41.00
N LYS A 40 12.23 -54.12 40.33
CA LYS A 40 12.29 -52.65 40.49
C LYS A 40 11.01 -51.96 40.02
N LEU A 41 10.39 -52.41 38.93
CA LEU A 41 9.15 -51.84 38.39
C LEU A 41 7.92 -52.25 39.22
N GLU A 42 7.86 -53.49 39.70
CA GLU A 42 6.78 -53.96 40.59
C GLU A 42 6.83 -53.28 41.97
N ALA A 43 8.01 -52.90 42.43
CA ALA A 43 8.18 -52.08 43.64
C ALA A 43 7.84 -50.58 43.42
N VAL A 44 7.68 -50.14 42.18
CA VAL A 44 7.19 -48.78 41.88
C VAL A 44 5.68 -48.80 42.00
N GLU A 45 5.22 -48.41 43.19
CA GLU A 45 3.82 -48.13 43.47
C GLU A 45 3.30 -47.07 42.48
N VAL A 46 2.41 -47.49 41.57
CA VAL A 46 1.70 -46.60 40.65
C VAL A 46 0.75 -45.74 41.49
N LYS A 47 1.21 -44.57 41.92
CA LYS A 47 0.32 -43.57 42.51
C LYS A 47 -0.67 -43.13 41.44
N GLU A 48 -1.96 -43.18 41.76
CA GLU A 48 -3.01 -42.58 40.93
C GLU A 48 -2.57 -41.17 40.52
N PRO A 49 -2.82 -40.74 39.27
CA PRO A 49 -2.57 -39.35 38.90
C PRO A 49 -3.33 -38.48 39.90
N ARG A 50 -2.61 -37.59 40.60
CA ARG A 50 -3.27 -36.60 41.46
C ARG A 50 -4.25 -35.86 40.56
N ASP A 51 -5.53 -35.84 40.96
CA ASP A 51 -6.52 -34.96 40.33
C ASP A 51 -5.89 -33.57 40.18
N GLY A 52 -6.01 -33.03 38.97
CA GLY A 52 -5.56 -31.67 38.69
C GLY A 52 -6.14 -30.77 39.78
N ARG A 53 -5.30 -29.96 40.41
CA ARG A 53 -5.80 -28.88 41.27
C ARG A 53 -6.63 -27.99 40.35
N ASP A 54 -7.94 -28.22 40.32
CA ASP A 54 -8.88 -27.37 39.59
C ASP A 54 -8.57 -25.93 39.96
N ALA A 55 -8.54 -25.05 38.96
CA ALA A 55 -8.29 -23.65 39.20
C ALA A 55 -9.37 -23.13 40.15
N ASP A 56 -8.98 -22.87 41.41
CA ASP A 56 -9.89 -22.34 42.43
C ASP A 56 -10.53 -21.06 41.87
N PRO A 57 -11.85 -21.05 41.64
CA PRO A 57 -12.54 -19.91 41.04
C PRO A 57 -12.30 -18.62 41.83
N ALA A 58 -12.12 -18.72 43.16
CA ALA A 58 -11.86 -17.56 44.01
C ALA A 58 -10.45 -16.99 43.80
N LEU A 59 -9.45 -17.86 43.59
CA LEU A 59 -8.08 -17.43 43.29
C LEU A 59 -7.98 -16.79 41.90
N MET A 60 -8.70 -17.37 40.92
CA MET A 60 -8.79 -16.81 39.57
C MET A 60 -9.48 -15.45 39.58
N LEU A 61 -10.56 -15.29 40.35
CA LEU A 61 -11.25 -14.02 40.50
C LEU A 61 -10.33 -12.95 41.10
N LYS A 62 -9.63 -13.29 42.18
CA LYS A 62 -8.69 -12.36 42.84
C LYS A 62 -7.53 -11.96 41.93
N MET A 63 -7.04 -12.88 41.11
CA MET A 63 -5.98 -12.60 40.14
C MET A 63 -6.49 -11.71 39.00
N VAL A 64 -7.70 -11.94 38.51
CA VAL A 64 -8.35 -11.08 37.50
C VAL A 64 -8.61 -9.69 38.07
N GLU A 65 -9.14 -9.56 39.29
CA GLU A 65 -9.36 -8.26 39.94
C GLU A 65 -8.06 -7.47 40.13
N THR A 66 -7.00 -8.13 40.61
CA THR A 66 -5.68 -7.50 40.77
C THR A 66 -5.10 -7.06 39.42
N THR A 67 -5.30 -7.86 38.38
CA THR A 67 -4.80 -7.56 37.03
C THR A 67 -5.58 -6.41 36.39
N VAL A 68 -6.91 -6.40 36.50
CA VAL A 68 -7.79 -5.35 35.97
C VAL A 68 -7.57 -4.04 36.70
N ALA A 69 -7.37 -4.06 38.03
CA ALA A 69 -7.05 -2.86 38.81
C ALA A 69 -5.67 -2.27 38.47
N GLY A 70 -4.75 -3.09 37.96
CA GLY A 70 -3.43 -2.66 37.49
C GLY A 70 -3.44 -2.04 36.09
N ILE A 71 -4.55 -2.14 35.34
CA ILE A 71 -4.68 -1.47 34.04
C ILE A 71 -4.85 0.03 34.30
N PRO A 72 -3.90 0.89 33.87
CA PRO A 72 -4.06 2.31 34.01
C PRO A 72 -5.29 2.75 33.21
N ILE A 73 -6.22 3.43 33.89
CA ILE A 73 -7.43 3.97 33.26
C ILE A 73 -6.96 4.86 32.08
N PRO A 74 -7.43 4.58 30.84
CA PRO A 74 -7.14 5.45 29.72
C PRO A 74 -7.57 6.87 30.07
N LYS A 75 -6.66 7.83 29.92
CA LYS A 75 -7.05 9.23 30.04
C LYS A 75 -8.02 9.54 28.91
N ASP A 76 -9.15 10.15 29.24
CA ASP A 76 -10.09 10.64 28.23
C ASP A 76 -9.32 11.50 27.22
N GLY A 77 -9.47 11.16 25.94
CA GLY A 77 -8.93 11.98 24.86
C GLY A 77 -9.59 13.35 24.92
N LYS A 78 -8.79 14.43 24.86
CA LYS A 78 -9.35 15.77 24.68
C LYS A 78 -10.16 15.79 23.38
N ASP A 79 -11.35 16.39 23.41
CA ASP A 79 -12.17 16.60 22.23
C ASP A 79 -11.31 17.24 21.13
N GLY A 80 -11.25 16.56 19.98
CA GLY A 80 -10.49 17.04 18.84
C GLY A 80 -11.13 18.28 18.21
N LEU A 81 -10.36 19.02 17.42
CA LEU A 81 -10.87 20.14 16.63
C LEU A 81 -11.99 19.68 15.69
N GLY A 82 -13.16 20.32 15.80
CA GLY A 82 -14.36 20.00 15.02
C GLY A 82 -14.54 20.88 13.79
N PHE A 83 -15.61 20.66 13.03
CA PHE A 83 -15.99 21.50 11.89
C PHE A 83 -16.44 22.90 12.31
N ASP A 84 -16.94 23.07 13.53
CA ASP A 84 -17.33 24.37 14.08
C ASP A 84 -16.11 25.25 14.42
N ASP A 85 -14.93 24.64 14.58
CA ASP A 85 -13.67 25.33 14.86
C ASP A 85 -12.93 25.77 13.59
N LEU A 86 -13.46 25.44 12.39
CA LEU A 86 -12.82 25.63 11.09
C LEU A 86 -13.14 27.02 10.50
N ASP A 87 -12.08 27.79 10.26
CA ASP A 87 -12.07 28.96 9.41
C ASP A 87 -11.32 28.65 8.10
N VAL A 88 -11.90 29.02 6.96
CA VAL A 88 -11.27 28.84 5.64
C VAL A 88 -11.14 30.20 4.99
N SER A 89 -9.91 30.64 4.74
CA SER A 89 -9.61 31.86 4.00
C SER A 89 -9.00 31.53 2.64
N PHE A 90 -9.32 32.37 1.65
CA PHE A 90 -8.80 32.29 0.30
C PHE A 90 -8.07 33.60 -0.03
N ASP A 91 -6.87 33.51 -0.59
CA ASP A 91 -6.04 34.67 -0.94
C ASP A 91 -6.55 35.46 -2.17
N GLY A 92 -7.62 34.99 -2.80
CA GLY A 92 -8.17 35.57 -4.02
C GLY A 92 -7.53 35.01 -5.30
N GLU A 93 -6.49 34.21 -5.19
CA GLU A 93 -5.79 33.61 -6.33
C GLU A 93 -5.79 32.09 -6.29
N ARG A 94 -5.03 31.47 -5.37
CA ARG A 94 -4.76 30.01 -5.39
C ARG A 94 -4.61 29.36 -4.02
N THR A 95 -4.39 30.14 -2.97
CA THR A 95 -4.01 29.61 -1.67
C THR A 95 -5.23 29.59 -0.76
N PHE A 96 -5.54 28.40 -0.26
CA PHE A 96 -6.52 28.22 0.80
C PHE A 96 -5.77 28.04 2.11
N LYS A 97 -6.15 28.80 3.12
CA LYS A 97 -5.69 28.60 4.50
C LYS A 97 -6.85 28.08 5.32
N MET A 98 -6.69 26.88 5.85
CA MET A 98 -7.61 26.27 6.79
C MET A 98 -7.06 26.44 8.20
N ARG A 99 -7.79 27.13 9.06
CA ARG A 99 -7.42 27.35 10.46
C ARG A 99 -8.47 26.69 11.35
N PHE A 100 -8.03 25.75 12.17
CA PHE A 100 -8.86 25.15 13.23
C PHE A 100 -8.48 25.79 14.55
N ALA A 101 -9.43 26.37 15.27
CA ALA A 101 -9.15 27.03 16.55
C ALA A 101 -10.23 26.73 17.61
N ASN A 102 -9.80 26.12 18.71
CA ASN A 102 -10.64 25.88 19.89
C ASN A 102 -9.85 26.21 21.16
N GLY A 103 -10.17 27.34 21.80
CA GLY A 103 -9.42 27.87 22.94
C GLY A 103 -7.94 28.08 22.59
N ASP A 104 -7.06 27.40 23.32
CA ASP A 104 -5.60 27.45 23.12
C ASP A 104 -5.11 26.54 21.97
N ASN A 105 -5.96 25.68 21.42
CA ASN A 105 -5.57 24.77 20.34
C ASN A 105 -5.81 25.44 18.98
N VAL A 106 -4.74 25.87 18.31
CA VAL A 106 -4.78 26.41 16.94
C VAL A 106 -3.95 25.54 16.02
N LYS A 107 -4.52 25.13 14.88
CA LYS A 107 -3.81 24.45 13.79
C LYS A 107 -4.12 25.14 12.47
N GLU A 108 -3.07 25.42 11.71
CA GLU A 108 -3.19 26.06 10.40
C GLU A 108 -2.59 25.16 9.32
N PHE A 109 -3.32 25.02 8.22
CA PHE A 109 -2.91 24.28 7.04
C PHE A 109 -3.08 25.18 5.83
N GLU A 110 -2.03 25.29 5.02
CA GLU A 110 -2.10 25.98 3.75
C GLU A 110 -1.97 24.96 2.62
N PHE A 111 -2.85 25.06 1.63
CA PHE A 111 -2.68 24.31 0.40
C PHE A 111 -2.99 25.19 -0.81
N LYS A 112 -2.22 24.97 -1.88
CA LYS A 112 -2.40 25.65 -3.16
C LYS A 112 -3.27 24.77 -4.07
N ALA A 113 -4.41 25.30 -4.50
CA ALA A 113 -5.26 24.58 -5.43
C ALA A 113 -4.72 24.65 -6.86
N PRO A 114 -4.64 23.53 -7.60
CA PRO A 114 -4.04 23.47 -8.94
C PRO A 114 -5.03 23.92 -10.04
N PHE A 115 -5.78 25.00 -9.82
CA PHE A 115 -6.72 25.52 -10.82
C PHE A 115 -6.01 26.32 -11.91
N MET A 116 -6.66 26.45 -13.06
CA MET A 116 -6.18 27.31 -14.15
C MET A 116 -6.39 28.78 -13.80
N LEU A 117 -5.30 29.55 -13.65
CA LEU A 117 -5.35 30.98 -13.38
C LEU A 117 -4.88 31.77 -14.57
N TYR A 118 -5.78 32.56 -15.17
CA TYR A 118 -5.44 33.34 -16.35
C TYR A 118 -4.60 34.57 -15.98
N ARG A 119 -3.34 34.58 -16.42
CA ARG A 119 -2.35 35.65 -16.18
C ARG A 119 -2.23 36.64 -17.34
N GLY A 120 -3.07 36.51 -18.38
CA GLY A 120 -3.07 37.42 -19.52
C GLY A 120 -2.14 36.99 -20.65
N VAL A 121 -1.59 37.95 -21.40
CA VAL A 121 -0.63 37.67 -22.48
C VAL A 121 0.75 37.40 -21.89
N TYR A 122 1.43 36.35 -22.36
CA TYR A 122 2.77 35.99 -21.91
C TYR A 122 3.74 37.16 -22.02
N LYS A 123 4.57 37.34 -20.98
CA LYS A 123 5.66 38.31 -20.93
C LYS A 123 6.98 37.58 -20.67
N SER A 124 7.99 37.90 -21.48
CA SER A 124 9.32 37.34 -21.29
C SER A 124 9.96 37.86 -20.00
N GLY A 125 10.59 36.95 -19.24
CA GLY A 125 11.23 37.27 -17.95
C GLY A 125 10.28 37.28 -16.74
N GLU A 126 8.98 37.05 -16.94
CA GLU A 126 8.03 36.84 -15.85
C GLU A 126 8.03 35.38 -15.40
N ASN A 127 7.87 35.16 -14.09
CA ASN A 127 7.75 33.81 -13.53
C ASN A 127 6.28 33.42 -13.45
N TYR A 128 5.97 32.23 -13.94
CA TYR A 128 4.66 31.62 -13.87
C TYR A 128 4.72 30.39 -12.96
N GLU A 129 3.69 30.19 -12.17
CA GLU A 129 3.52 29.01 -11.32
C GLU A 129 2.72 27.91 -12.06
N GLN A 130 2.79 26.68 -11.56
CA GLN A 130 1.96 25.58 -12.08
C GLN A 130 0.46 25.97 -12.06
N GLY A 131 -0.23 25.67 -13.17
CA GLY A 131 -1.64 26.04 -13.37
C GLY A 131 -1.85 27.42 -13.98
N ASP A 132 -0.83 28.29 -14.01
CA ASP A 132 -0.94 29.58 -14.69
C ASP A 132 -1.23 29.39 -16.17
N THR A 133 -2.15 30.19 -16.67
CA THR A 133 -2.66 30.13 -18.04
C THR A 133 -2.38 31.46 -18.73
N VAL A 134 -1.73 31.44 -19.88
CA VAL A 134 -1.36 32.63 -20.64
C VAL A 134 -1.75 32.51 -22.10
N THR A 135 -1.91 33.66 -22.76
CA THR A 135 -2.06 33.75 -24.21
C THR A 135 -0.70 34.05 -24.85
N TRP A 136 -0.29 33.25 -25.83
CA TRP A 136 0.91 33.44 -26.64
C TRP A 136 0.72 32.95 -28.07
N ASP A 137 1.14 33.77 -29.05
CA ASP A 137 0.98 33.51 -30.50
C ASP A 137 -0.47 33.12 -30.89
N GLY A 138 -1.45 33.80 -30.29
CA GLY A 138 -2.89 33.56 -30.49
C GLY A 138 -3.42 32.24 -29.91
N SER A 139 -2.61 31.52 -29.14
CA SER A 139 -2.95 30.25 -28.51
C SER A 139 -2.95 30.40 -26.98
N CYS A 140 -3.73 29.57 -26.29
CA CYS A 140 -3.79 29.52 -24.83
C CYS A 140 -2.92 28.37 -24.31
N TRP A 141 -2.07 28.66 -23.34
CA TRP A 141 -1.08 27.74 -22.78
C TRP A 141 -1.19 27.66 -21.27
N VAL A 142 -0.99 26.47 -20.70
CA VAL A 142 -1.03 26.21 -19.26
C VAL A 142 0.33 25.75 -18.78
N ALA A 143 0.86 26.39 -17.74
CA ALA A 143 2.12 26.01 -17.12
C ALA A 143 1.95 24.69 -16.34
N ARG A 144 2.74 23.67 -16.70
CA ARG A 144 2.75 22.36 -16.01
C ARG A 144 3.59 22.36 -14.75
N LYS A 145 4.56 23.28 -14.66
CA LYS A 145 5.48 23.49 -13.54
C LYS A 145 5.79 24.99 -13.44
N ALA A 146 6.31 25.42 -12.28
CA ALA A 146 6.82 26.77 -12.15
C ALA A 146 7.99 27.01 -13.13
N ASN A 147 7.91 28.06 -13.94
CA ASN A 147 8.89 28.34 -15.00
C ASN A 147 8.82 29.80 -15.48
N ALA A 148 9.82 30.24 -16.25
CA ALA A 148 9.86 31.52 -16.96
C ALA A 148 10.06 31.34 -18.48
N ASP A 149 9.96 30.10 -18.96
CA ASP A 149 10.24 29.74 -20.35
C ASP A 149 9.15 30.30 -21.27
N LYS A 150 9.47 30.45 -22.55
CA LYS A 150 8.50 30.89 -23.55
C LYS A 150 7.52 29.75 -23.88
N PRO A 151 6.20 29.99 -23.93
CA PRO A 151 5.23 28.98 -24.32
C PRO A 151 5.50 28.40 -25.71
N GLY A 152 5.43 27.07 -25.81
CA GLY A 152 5.77 26.31 -27.01
C GLY A 152 7.21 25.83 -27.09
N ASP A 153 8.11 26.32 -26.22
CA ASP A 153 9.46 25.79 -26.08
C ASP A 153 9.50 24.81 -24.88
N GLY A 154 9.89 23.55 -25.12
CA GLY A 154 10.03 22.53 -24.07
C GLY A 154 8.72 21.98 -23.51
N GLU A 155 8.79 21.38 -22.32
CA GLU A 155 7.68 20.62 -21.70
C GLU A 155 6.96 21.37 -20.57
N ASN A 156 7.44 22.55 -20.20
CA ASN A 156 6.91 23.33 -19.08
C ASN A 156 5.56 23.97 -19.39
N TRP A 157 5.22 24.11 -20.68
CA TRP A 157 3.95 24.62 -21.16
C TRP A 157 3.16 23.55 -21.89
N GLN A 158 1.87 23.47 -21.61
CA GLN A 158 0.91 22.64 -22.32
C GLN A 158 -0.02 23.52 -23.16
N LEU A 159 -0.18 23.19 -24.44
CA LEU A 159 -1.17 23.85 -25.29
C LEU A 159 -2.59 23.47 -24.82
N ALA A 160 -3.36 24.43 -24.34
CA ALA A 160 -4.76 24.23 -23.95
C ALA A 160 -5.72 24.57 -25.09
N VAL A 161 -5.45 25.66 -25.83
CA VAL A 161 -6.26 26.06 -26.99
C VAL A 161 -5.33 26.47 -28.13
N LYS A 162 -5.49 25.83 -29.28
CA LYS A 162 -4.74 26.18 -30.50
C LYS A 162 -5.38 27.38 -31.18
N ARG A 163 -4.58 28.34 -31.66
CA ARG A 163 -5.07 29.42 -32.52
C ARG A 163 -5.83 28.88 -33.74
N GLY A 164 -6.86 29.62 -34.15
CA GLY A 164 -7.58 29.34 -35.39
C GLY A 164 -6.70 29.49 -36.63
N ARG A 165 -7.15 28.92 -37.76
CA ARG A 165 -6.54 29.22 -39.07
C ARG A 165 -6.99 30.60 -39.51
N ASN A 166 -6.09 31.31 -40.19
CA ASN A 166 -6.45 32.57 -40.85
C ASN A 166 -7.55 32.30 -41.88
N GLY A 167 -8.52 33.21 -41.94
CA GLY A 167 -9.54 33.19 -42.98
C GLY A 167 -8.92 33.33 -44.37
N ARG A 168 -9.59 32.80 -45.39
CA ARG A 168 -9.16 32.96 -46.78
C ARG A 168 -9.18 34.44 -47.16
N THR A 169 -8.03 34.99 -47.53
CA THR A 169 -7.95 36.33 -48.12
C THR A 169 -8.75 36.34 -49.42
N SER A 170 -9.72 37.25 -49.55
CA SER A 170 -10.28 37.57 -50.87
C SER A 170 -9.21 38.29 -51.67
N SER A 171 -8.58 37.59 -52.63
CA SER A 171 -7.80 38.24 -53.67
C SER A 171 -8.74 39.18 -54.43
N ASN A 172 -8.43 40.47 -54.38
CA ASN A 172 -9.26 41.54 -54.93
C ASN A 172 -9.05 41.66 -56.45
N ASP A 173 -9.15 40.54 -57.17
CA ASP A 173 -8.95 40.51 -58.63
C ASP A 173 -10.27 40.65 -59.41
N ASP A 174 -11.41 40.61 -58.72
CA ASP A 174 -12.70 41.01 -59.28
C ASP A 174 -13.17 42.28 -58.59
N ALA A 175 -12.72 43.43 -59.10
CA ALA A 175 -13.36 44.70 -58.80
C ALA A 175 -14.84 44.58 -59.20
N LYS A 176 -15.72 44.31 -58.23
CA LYS A 176 -17.17 44.37 -58.44
C LYS A 176 -17.47 45.73 -59.03
N SER A 177 -17.95 45.74 -60.28
CA SER A 177 -18.31 46.99 -60.96
C SER A 177 -19.29 47.76 -60.07
N VAL A 178 -18.98 49.03 -59.81
CA VAL A 178 -19.83 49.95 -59.02
C VAL A 178 -20.99 50.47 -59.88
N GLU A 179 -21.20 49.92 -61.07
CA GLU A 179 -22.29 50.34 -61.93
C GLU A 179 -23.62 49.80 -61.40
N PRO A 180 -24.63 50.66 -61.19
CA PRO A 180 -25.94 50.21 -60.75
C PRO A 180 -26.53 49.25 -61.78
N VAL A 181 -26.90 48.06 -61.33
CA VAL A 181 -27.53 47.03 -62.16
C VAL A 181 -28.86 47.57 -62.69
N ARG A 182 -28.91 47.86 -63.99
CA ARG A 182 -30.17 48.23 -64.67
C ARG A 182 -30.96 46.95 -64.97
N ILE A 183 -32.03 46.72 -64.21
CA ILE A 183 -32.99 45.65 -64.51
C ILE A 183 -33.99 46.20 -65.54
N ALA A 184 -33.88 45.77 -66.79
CA ALA A 184 -34.89 46.06 -67.81
C ALA A 184 -35.99 44.98 -67.74
N PHE A 185 -37.22 45.36 -67.37
CA PHE A 185 -38.38 44.48 -67.49
C PHE A 185 -38.80 44.38 -68.96
N LYS A 186 -38.71 43.18 -69.54
CA LYS A 186 -39.17 42.90 -70.89
C LYS A 186 -40.67 42.64 -70.86
N GLY A 187 -41.45 43.60 -71.36
CA GLY A 187 -42.83 43.39 -71.77
C GLY A 187 -43.88 44.11 -70.93
N ALA A 188 -44.11 45.37 -71.24
CA ALA A 188 -45.45 45.94 -71.17
C ALA A 188 -45.70 46.60 -72.54
N LYS A 189 -46.40 45.89 -73.43
CA LYS A 189 -47.17 46.57 -74.46
C LYS A 189 -48.39 47.14 -73.76
N SER A 190 -48.47 48.46 -73.70
CA SER A 190 -49.72 49.15 -73.41
C SER A 190 -50.57 49.07 -74.68
N ASP A 191 -51.51 48.14 -74.71
CA ASP A 191 -52.64 48.25 -75.63
C ASP A 191 -53.62 49.26 -75.01
N GLY A 192 -54.08 50.20 -75.84
CA GLY A 192 -54.77 51.43 -75.44
C GLY A 192 -56.17 51.30 -74.89
#